data_AF-A0A6P1DWB9-F1
#
_entry.id   AF-A0A6P1DWB9-F1
#
_cell.length_a   1.000
_cell.length_b   1.000
_cell.length_c   1.000
_cell.angle_alpha   90.00
_cell.angle_beta   90.00
_cell.angle_gamma   90.00
#
_symmetry.space_group_name_H-M   'P 1'
#
loop_
_entity.id
_entity.type
_entity.pdbx_description
1 polymer ?
#
loop_
_entity_poly.entity_id
_entity_poly.type
_entity_poly.pdbx_seq_one_letter_code
_entity_poly.pdbx_strand_id
1 'polypeptide(L)' 'MSKGELQMAGFSILVTLMTVLGIAYIFIAQPAYLRSDRDGVPYFTPEVENPMTNEPVDMGTLIRHYRGETP' A
#
# COMPACT_ATOMS: atom_id res chain seq x y z
N MET A 1 42.36 7.84 8.84
CA MET A 1 41.44 7.34 7.81
C MET A 1 42.11 7.49 6.45
N SER A 2 42.29 6.40 5.71
CA SER A 2 42.85 6.44 4.36
C SER A 2 41.87 7.08 3.38
N LYS A 3 42.36 7.53 2.22
CA LYS A 3 41.50 8.07 1.16
C LYS A 3 40.43 7.05 0.71
N GLY A 4 40.77 5.76 0.70
CA GLY A 4 39.83 4.69 0.33
C GLY A 4 38.73 4.48 1.37
N GLU A 5 39.05 4.54 2.67
CA GLU A 5 38.06 4.46 3.74
C GLU A 5 37.05 5.63 3.68
N LEU A 6 37.53 6.83 3.35
CA LEU A 6 36.70 8.02 3.21
C LEU A 6 35.76 7.94 2.00
N GLN A 7 36.24 7.38 0.88
CA GLN A 7 35.43 7.10 -0.30
C GLN A 7 34.34 6.07 -0.02
N MET A 8 34.69 4.97 0.66
CA MET A 8 33.74 3.91 1.00
C MET A 8 32.68 4.39 2.01
N ALA A 9 33.08 5.17 3.01
CA ALA A 9 32.14 5.77 3.95
C ALA A 9 31.15 6.69 3.23
N GLY A 10 31.63 7.57 2.35
CA GLY A 10 30.77 8.43 1.53
C GLY A 10 29.78 7.63 0.68
N PHE A 11 30.25 6.59 0.00
CA PHE A 11 29.39 5.71 -0.80
C PHE A 11 28.32 5.02 0.05
N SER A 12 28.69 4.45 1.19
CA SER A 12 27.73 3.78 2.09
C SER A 12 26.66 4.72 2.63
N ILE A 13 27.02 5.96 2.97
CA ILE A 13 26.08 6.97 3.45
C ILE A 13 25.11 7.32 2.33
N LEU A 14 25.61 7.54 1.11
CA LEU A 14 24.78 7.87 -0.04
C LEU A 14 23.78 6.75 -0.36
N VAL A 15 24.25 5.49 -0.41
CA VAL A 15 23.37 4.33 -0.61
C VAL A 15 22.32 4.25 0.48
N THR A 16 22.72 4.41 1.74
CA THR A 16 21.79 4.37 2.88
C THR A 16 20.71 5.44 2.75
N LEU A 17 21.09 6.67 2.42
CA LEU A 17 20.15 7.78 2.22
C LEU A 17 19.19 7.47 1.06
N MET A 18 19.69 6.99 -0.08
CA MET A 18 18.86 6.61 -1.22
C MET A 18 17.87 5.50 -0.86
N THR A 19 18.30 4.49 -0.11
CA THR A 19 17.42 3.40 0.33
C THR A 19 16.33 3.90 1.26
N VAL A 20 16.68 4.65 2.30
CA VAL A 20 15.71 5.18 3.26
C VAL A 20 14.71 6.11 2.60
N LEU A 21 15.19 7.03 1.74
CA LEU A 21 14.33 7.96 1.00
C LEU A 21 13.43 7.24 0.00
N GLY A 22 13.93 6.23 -0.71
CA GLY A 22 13.14 5.43 -1.65
C GLY A 22 12.01 4.69 -0.95
N ILE A 23 12.29 4.06 0.20
CA ILE A 23 11.27 3.39 1.02
C ILE A 23 10.26 4.41 1.54
N ALA A 24 10.71 5.52 2.12
CA ALA A 24 9.83 6.57 2.63
C ALA A 24 8.91 7.13 1.53
N TYR A 25 9.43 7.31 0.32
CA TYR A 25 8.65 7.77 -0.83
C TYR A 25 7.53 6.80 -1.19
N ILE A 26 7.76 5.48 -1.15
CA ILE A 26 6.72 4.48 -1.42
C ILE A 26 5.57 4.59 -0.41
N PHE A 27 5.82 4.92 0.86
CA PHE A 27 4.77 5.11 1.86
C PHE A 27 3.97 6.40 1.66
N ILE A 28 4.59 7.46 1.12
CA ILE A 28 3.92 8.74 0.84
C ILE A 28 3.13 8.67 -0.47
N ALA A 29 3.77 8.19 -1.54
CA ALA A 29 3.21 8.04 -2.87
C ALA A 29 2.84 6.58 -3.12
N GLN A 30 2.00 6.02 -2.25
CA GLN A 30 1.64 4.60 -2.32
C GLN A 30 1.05 4.24 -3.68
N PRO A 31 1.69 3.30 -4.40
CA PRO A 31 1.13 2.77 -5.63
C PRO A 31 -0.18 2.05 -5.32
N ALA A 32 -1.08 2.00 -6.30
CA ALA A 32 -2.42 1.47 -6.13
C ALA A 32 -2.45 0.06 -5.49
N TYR A 33 -1.50 -0.81 -5.84
CA TYR A 33 -1.44 -2.19 -5.31
C TYR A 33 -1.02 -2.29 -3.83
N LEU A 34 -0.48 -1.22 -3.22
CA LEU A 34 -0.21 -1.15 -1.78
C LEU A 34 -1.29 -0.41 -1.01
N ARG A 35 -2.25 0.20 -1.71
CA ARG A 35 -3.32 0.96 -1.09
C ARG A 35 -4.41 0.01 -0.63
N SER A 36 -4.86 0.21 0.60
CA SER A 36 -6.07 -0.40 1.16
C SER A 36 -6.91 0.67 1.81
N ASP A 37 -8.22 0.44 1.90
CA ASP A 37 -9.12 1.37 2.59
C ASP A 37 -9.08 1.20 4.12
N ARG A 38 -9.98 1.88 4.83
CA ARG A 38 -10.08 1.86 6.29
C ARG A 38 -10.45 0.47 6.84
N ASP A 39 -11.18 -0.33 6.07
CA ASP A 39 -11.58 -1.67 6.45
C ASP A 39 -10.58 -2.73 5.97
N GLY A 40 -9.46 -2.30 5.38
CA GLY A 40 -8.37 -3.15 4.92
C GLY A 40 -8.60 -3.79 3.56
N VAL A 41 -9.58 -3.32 2.78
CA VAL A 41 -9.86 -3.82 1.43
C VAL A 41 -8.78 -3.31 0.47
N PRO A 42 -8.00 -4.19 -0.20
CA PRO A 42 -7.04 -3.77 -1.21
C PRO A 42 -7.70 -3.03 -2.38
N TYR A 43 -7.01 -2.04 -2.95
CA TYR A 43 -7.56 -1.21 -4.04
C TYR A 43 -8.01 -1.99 -5.29
N PHE A 44 -7.38 -3.13 -5.57
CA PHE A 44 -7.71 -3.98 -6.72
C PHE A 44 -8.61 -5.16 -6.36
N THR A 45 -9.32 -5.08 -5.24
CA THR A 45 -10.30 -6.11 -4.88
C THR A 45 -11.44 -6.08 -5.90
N PRO A 46 -11.76 -7.21 -6.54
CA PRO A 46 -12.85 -7.27 -7.50
C PRO A 46 -14.20 -7.14 -6.79
N GLU A 47 -15.21 -6.69 -7.53
CA GLU A 47 -16.60 -6.75 -7.10
C GLU A 47 -17.06 -8.21 -6.97
N VAL A 48 -17.99 -8.46 -6.03
CA VAL A 48 -18.56 -9.79 -5.77
C VAL A 48 -19.96 -9.85 -6.34
N GLU A 49 -20.33 -10.97 -6.97
CA GLU A 49 -21.67 -11.15 -7.50
C GLU A 49 -22.70 -11.40 -6.38
N ASN A 50 -23.83 -10.69 -6.43
CA ASN A 50 -24.99 -10.99 -5.60
C ASN A 50 -25.71 -12.23 -6.16
N PRO A 51 -25.78 -13.36 -5.44
CA PRO A 51 -26.36 -14.60 -5.97
C PRO A 51 -27.87 -14.52 -6.21
N MET A 52 -28.56 -13.51 -5.65
CA MET A 52 -30.01 -13.34 -5.81
C MET A 52 -30.36 -12.43 -6.99
N THR A 53 -29.53 -11.42 -7.29
CA THR A 53 -29.80 -10.42 -8.34
C THR A 53 -28.85 -10.51 -9.53
N ASN A 54 -27.72 -11.21 -9.39
CA ASN A 54 -26.58 -11.25 -10.32
C ASN A 54 -25.91 -9.87 -10.55
N GLU A 55 -26.16 -8.91 -9.67
CA GLU A 55 -25.52 -7.60 -9.73
C GLU A 55 -24.14 -7.63 -9.05
N PRO A 56 -23.17 -6.87 -9.57
CA PRO A 56 -21.90 -6.70 -8.89
C PRO A 56 -22.06 -5.86 -7.63
N VAL A 57 -21.40 -6.29 -6.56
CA VAL A 57 -21.44 -5.65 -5.24
C VAL A 57 -20.02 -5.35 -4.78
N ASP A 58 -19.76 -4.09 -4.46
CA ASP A 58 -18.50 -3.67 -3.86
C ASP A 58 -18.29 -4.30 -2.46
N MET A 59 -17.06 -4.70 -2.16
CA MET A 59 -16.71 -5.33 -0.89
C MET A 59 -17.03 -4.46 0.32
N GLY A 60 -16.87 -3.13 0.22
CA GLY A 60 -17.23 -2.20 1.27
C GLY A 60 -18.73 -2.23 1.60
N THR A 61 -19.58 -2.49 0.60
CA THR A 61 -21.03 -2.66 0.82
C THR A 61 -21.34 -3.93 1.62
N LEU A 62 -20.64 -5.02 1.35
CA LEU A 62 -20.78 -6.25 2.14
C LEU A 62 -20.29 -6.03 3.57
N ILE A 63 -19.15 -5.36 3.77
CA ILE A 63 -18.59 -5.08 5.09
C ILE A 63 -19.57 -4.26 5.94
N ARG A 64 -20.13 -3.17 5.39
CA ARG A 64 -21.14 -2.36 6.09
C ARG A 64 -22.37 -3.20 6.46
N HIS A 65 -22.89 -3.97 5.49
CA HIS A 65 -24.05 -4.83 5.68
C HIS A 65 -23.84 -5.81 6.85
N TYR A 66 -22.72 -6.55 6.87
CA TYR A 66 -22.43 -7.52 7.93
C TYR A 66 -22.10 -6.87 9.29
N ARG A 67 -21.65 -5.61 9.30
CA ARG A 67 -21.47 -4.84 10.53
C ARG A 67 -22.78 -4.29 11.10
N GLY A 68 -23.88 -4.38 10.37
CA GLY A 68 -25.15 -3.75 10.73
C GLY A 68 -25.16 -2.24 10.49
N GLU A 69 -24.15 -1.71 9.80
CA GLU A 69 -24.18 -0.37 9.24
C GLU A 69 -25.06 -0.47 7.99
N THR A 70 -26.33 -0.04 8.10
CA THR A 70 -27.24 -0.04 6.95
C THR A 70 -26.62 0.73 5.77
N PRO A 71 -26.95 0.36 4.51
CA PRO A 71 -26.50 1.10 3.33
C PRO A 71 -26.72 2.61 3.44
#